data_AF-A0A0B2PJ21-F1
#
_entry.id   AF-A0A0B2PJ21-F1
#
_cell.length_a   1.000
_cell.length_b   1.000
_cell.length_c   1.000
_cell.angle_alpha   90.00
_cell.angle_beta   90.00
_cell.angle_gamma   90.00
#
_symmetry.space_group_name_H-M   'P 1'
#
loop_
_entity.id
_entity.type
_entity.pdbx_description
1 polymer ?
#
loop_
_entity_poly.entity_id
_entity_poly.type
_entity_poly.pdbx_seq_one_letter_code
_entity_poly.pdbx_strand_id
1 'polypeptide(L)'
;MLPDDTSLPSNSAGQWLGIVNSTSIGVSNIVAVKFDTRKSYSEDIDDNHVGVDVKSIYSIQQESLGPHGVNISSGTNSIATIYFDAKGGKLIIYVSTSGDLK
;
A
#
# COMPACT_ATOMS: atom_id res chain seq x y z
N MET A 1 -12.31 -12.23 6.31
CA MET A 1 -13.29 -11.34 5.64
C MET A 1 -12.71 -11.02 4.28
N LEU A 2 -13.33 -11.51 3.20
CA LEU A 2 -13.11 -10.99 1.84
C LEU A 2 -14.03 -9.76 1.69
N PRO A 3 -13.70 -8.77 0.85
CA PRO A 3 -14.64 -7.68 0.58
C PRO A 3 -15.95 -8.26 0.00
N ASP A 4 -17.09 -7.72 0.44
CA ASP A 4 -18.44 -8.17 0.03
C ASP A 4 -18.69 -8.03 -1.48
N ASP A 5 -17.88 -7.21 -2.15
CA ASP A 5 -17.83 -7.05 -3.59
C ASP A 5 -16.38 -7.14 -4.04
N THR A 6 -16.07 -8.17 -4.83
CA THR A 6 -14.74 -8.37 -5.43
C THR A 6 -14.66 -7.84 -6.86
N SER A 7 -15.71 -7.18 -7.35
CA SER A 7 -15.67 -6.56 -8.67
C SER A 7 -14.68 -5.39 -8.67
N LEU A 8 -13.91 -5.29 -9.75
CA LEU A 8 -12.99 -4.19 -9.94
C LEU A 8 -13.79 -2.89 -10.09
N PRO A 9 -13.48 -1.82 -9.33
CA PRO A 9 -14.13 -0.54 -9.52
C PRO A 9 -13.89 -0.03 -10.96
N SER A 10 -14.92 0.55 -11.56
CA SER A 10 -14.79 1.14 -12.89
C SER A 10 -13.74 2.26 -12.89
N ASN A 11 -12.97 2.38 -13.98
CA ASN A 11 -11.93 3.41 -14.14
C ASN A 11 -10.88 3.44 -13.00
N SER A 12 -10.54 2.26 -12.45
CA SER A 12 -9.62 2.10 -11.31
C SER A 12 -8.18 1.71 -11.71
N ALA A 13 -7.74 2.06 -12.92
CA ALA A 13 -6.39 1.73 -13.39
C ALA A 13 -5.32 2.74 -12.89
N GLY A 14 -4.05 2.32 -12.94
CA GLY A 14 -2.91 3.20 -12.64
C GLY A 14 -2.86 3.60 -11.17
N GLN A 15 -2.89 4.91 -10.89
CA GLN A 15 -2.86 5.50 -9.55
C GLN A 15 -3.89 4.91 -8.58
N TRP A 16 -4.97 4.35 -9.11
CA TRP A 16 -6.10 3.80 -8.35
C TRP A 16 -5.91 2.34 -7.91
N LEU A 17 -4.89 1.64 -8.43
CA LEU A 17 -4.48 0.27 -8.08
C LEU A 17 -5.59 -0.81 -8.14
N GLY A 18 -6.72 -0.54 -8.78
CA GLY A 18 -7.86 -1.45 -8.81
C GLY A 18 -8.66 -1.52 -7.50
N ILE A 19 -8.39 -0.63 -6.52
CA ILE A 19 -9.03 -0.69 -5.19
C ILE A 19 -10.09 0.39 -4.97
N VAL A 20 -9.93 1.57 -5.57
CA VAL A 20 -10.89 2.68 -5.51
C VAL A 20 -10.91 3.45 -6.83
N ASN A 21 -11.81 4.40 -7.00
CA ASN A 21 -11.81 5.36 -8.11
C ASN A 21 -12.23 6.75 -7.58
N SER A 22 -12.37 7.72 -8.47
CA SER A 22 -12.71 9.11 -8.10
C SER A 22 -14.05 9.25 -7.37
N THR A 23 -14.96 8.26 -7.45
CA THR A 23 -16.27 8.30 -6.79
C THR A 23 -16.38 7.36 -5.59
N SER A 24 -15.42 6.45 -5.38
CA SER A 24 -15.44 5.48 -4.28
C SER A 24 -14.49 5.80 -3.12
N ILE A 25 -13.71 6.89 -3.23
CA ILE A 25 -12.97 7.46 -2.10
C ILE A 25 -13.95 7.84 -0.98
N GLY A 26 -13.67 7.40 0.25
CA GLY A 26 -14.47 7.63 1.45
C GLY A 26 -15.71 6.74 1.58
N VAL A 27 -16.17 6.13 0.50
CA VAL A 27 -17.40 5.32 0.45
C VAL A 27 -17.11 3.82 0.49
N SER A 28 -16.00 3.40 -0.14
CA SER A 28 -15.57 2.00 -0.16
C SER A 28 -15.19 1.48 1.23
N ASN A 29 -15.44 0.20 1.51
CA ASN A 29 -15.01 -0.47 2.74
C ASN A 29 -13.74 -1.29 2.49
N ILE A 30 -12.64 -0.59 2.19
CA ILE A 30 -11.34 -1.21 1.92
C ILE A 30 -10.32 -0.80 2.98
N VAL A 31 -9.39 -1.71 3.24
CA VAL A 31 -8.12 -1.45 3.91
C VAL A 31 -7.04 -2.13 3.08
N ALA A 32 -6.01 -1.39 2.67
CA ALA A 32 -4.91 -1.90 1.88
C ALA A 32 -3.56 -1.48 2.46
N VAL A 33 -2.55 -2.32 2.23
CA VAL A 33 -1.14 -1.96 2.35
C VAL A 33 -0.63 -1.79 0.92
N LYS A 34 -0.30 -0.56 0.53
CA LYS A 34 0.21 -0.25 -0.81
C LYS A 34 1.74 -0.25 -0.83
N PHE A 35 2.32 -0.77 -1.89
CA PHE A 35 3.75 -0.65 -2.22
C PHE A 35 3.84 0.17 -3.49
N ASP A 36 4.03 1.48 -3.34
CA ASP A 36 3.85 2.44 -4.42
C ASP A 36 5.18 2.80 -5.06
N THR A 37 5.23 2.62 -6.38
CA THR A 37 6.41 2.87 -7.22
C THR A 37 6.31 4.19 -7.99
N ARG A 38 5.29 4.99 -7.67
CA ARG A 38 5.03 6.27 -8.33
C ARG A 38 4.58 7.29 -7.32
N LYS A 39 5.05 8.52 -7.47
CA LYS A 39 4.47 9.68 -6.81
C LYS A 39 3.26 10.15 -7.62
N SER A 40 2.13 9.45 -7.51
CA SER A 40 0.93 9.70 -8.31
C SER A 40 0.19 10.96 -7.85
N TYR A 41 0.35 11.33 -6.57
CA TYR A 41 -0.30 12.49 -5.96
C TYR A 41 0.72 13.39 -5.25
N SER A 42 0.30 14.62 -4.90
CA SER A 42 1.14 15.53 -4.12
C SER A 42 1.39 15.03 -2.69
N GLU A 43 0.45 14.23 -2.18
CA GLU A 43 0.38 13.65 -0.85
C GLU A 43 1.30 12.44 -0.67
N ASP A 44 1.67 11.76 -1.76
CA ASP A 44 2.66 10.68 -1.71
C ASP A 44 4.02 11.25 -1.27
N ILE A 45 4.73 10.53 -0.39
CA ILE A 45 6.00 11.04 0.15
C ILE A 45 7.13 11.02 -0.90
N ASP A 46 7.15 10.00 -1.76
CA ASP A 46 8.09 9.78 -2.87
C ASP A 46 7.52 8.75 -3.86
N ASP A 47 8.36 8.21 -4.75
CA ASP A 47 8.04 7.15 -5.71
C ASP A 47 8.53 5.75 -5.28
N ASN A 48 8.83 5.55 -4.00
CA ASN A 48 9.33 4.30 -3.43
C ASN A 48 8.95 4.19 -1.95
N HIS A 49 7.66 4.02 -1.66
CA HIS A 49 7.14 3.97 -0.30
C HIS A 49 6.14 2.83 -0.08
N VAL A 50 5.95 2.51 1.19
CA VAL A 50 4.83 1.69 1.67
C VAL A 50 3.80 2.60 2.34
N GLY A 51 2.51 2.33 2.13
CA GLY A 51 1.41 3.11 2.67
C GLY A 51 0.26 2.25 3.19
N VAL A 52 -0.50 2.78 4.14
CA VAL A 52 -1.73 2.17 4.67
C VAL A 52 -2.92 3.00 4.21
N ASP A 53 -3.79 2.38 3.42
CA ASP A 53 -4.93 3.00 2.76
C ASP A 53 -6.21 2.54 3.43
N VAL A 54 -7.05 3.50 3.86
CA VAL A 54 -8.34 3.21 4.50
C VAL A 54 -9.42 3.99 3.77
N LYS A 55 -10.30 3.27 3.06
CA LYS A 55 -11.38 3.82 2.23
C LYS A 55 -10.93 4.80 1.14
N SER A 56 -9.64 4.94 0.89
CA SER A 56 -9.05 5.99 0.05
C SER A 56 -7.73 5.49 -0.52
N ILE A 57 -7.28 6.08 -1.63
CA ILE A 57 -5.93 5.88 -2.18
C ILE A 57 -4.86 6.74 -1.50
N TYR A 58 -5.31 7.76 -0.76
CA TYR A 58 -4.46 8.60 0.07
C TYR A 58 -4.18 7.89 1.39
N SER A 59 -2.92 7.54 1.62
CA SER A 59 -2.53 6.78 2.80
C SER A 59 -2.71 7.59 4.09
N ILE A 60 -3.24 6.95 5.12
CA ILE A 60 -3.32 7.53 6.47
C ILE A 60 -1.96 7.50 7.18
N GLN A 61 -1.06 6.62 6.74
CA GLN A 61 0.32 6.51 7.19
C GLN A 61 1.16 5.97 6.03
N GLN A 62 2.35 6.51 5.84
CA GLN A 62 3.28 6.08 4.79
C GLN A 62 4.72 6.24 5.27
N GLU A 63 5.63 5.45 4.68
CA GLU A 63 7.05 5.41 5.01
C GLU A 63 7.88 5.20 3.73
N SER A 64 8.88 6.07 3.51
CA SER A 64 9.82 5.92 2.41
C SER A 64 10.69 4.69 2.63
N LEU A 65 10.84 3.84 1.61
CA LEU A 65 11.65 2.62 1.69
C LEU A 65 13.14 2.87 1.40
N GLY A 66 13.46 3.99 0.74
CA GLY A 66 14.82 4.34 0.36
C GLY A 66 15.80 4.42 1.54
N PRO A 67 15.46 5.13 2.64
CA PRO A 67 16.28 5.17 3.85
C PRO A 67 16.53 3.80 4.50
N HIS A 68 15.67 2.81 4.22
CA HIS A 68 15.80 1.44 4.72
C HIS A 68 16.55 0.51 3.76
N GLY A 69 17.15 1.06 2.69
CA GLY A 69 17.90 0.29 1.69
C GLY A 69 17.03 -0.55 0.74
N VAL A 70 15.71 -0.33 0.74
CA VAL A 70 14.78 -1.06 -0.11
C VAL A 70 14.35 -0.19 -1.28
N ASN A 71 14.51 -0.72 -2.50
CA ASN A 71 13.96 -0.14 -3.72
C ASN A 71 13.05 -1.16 -4.41
N ILE A 72 11.73 -0.94 -4.30
CA ILE A 72 10.71 -1.86 -4.81
C ILE A 72 10.54 -1.82 -6.33
N SER A 73 11.18 -0.87 -7.01
CA SER A 73 11.22 -0.79 -8.48
C SER A 73 12.54 -1.32 -9.09
N SER A 74 13.49 -1.76 -8.27
CA SER A 74 14.84 -2.13 -8.70
C SER A 74 14.93 -3.42 -9.53
N GLY A 75 13.87 -4.21 -9.60
CA GLY A 75 13.90 -5.57 -10.15
C GLY A 75 14.50 -6.62 -9.22
N THR A 76 14.92 -6.23 -8.00
CA THR A 76 15.35 -7.17 -6.94
C THR A 76 14.15 -7.64 -6.13
N ASN A 77 14.17 -8.90 -5.70
CA ASN A 77 13.10 -9.45 -4.86
C ASN A 77 13.05 -8.73 -3.51
N SER A 78 11.87 -8.24 -3.17
CA SER A 78 11.54 -7.69 -1.85
C SER A 78 10.59 -8.63 -1.14
N ILE A 79 10.74 -8.73 0.18
CA ILE A 79 9.85 -9.51 1.06
C ILE A 79 9.12 -8.53 1.95
N ALA A 80 7.80 -8.63 1.96
CA ALA A 80 6.94 -7.88 2.85
C ALA A 80 6.18 -8.82 3.78
N THR A 81 6.23 -8.56 5.08
CA THR A 81 5.44 -9.28 6.09
C THR A 81 4.50 -8.31 6.79
N ILE A 82 3.20 -8.64 6.79
CA ILE A 82 2.14 -7.79 7.35
C ILE A 82 1.52 -8.53 8.53
N TYR A 83 1.57 -7.92 9.71
CA TYR A 83 0.96 -8.45 10.94
C TYR A 83 -0.17 -7.53 11.40
N PHE A 84 -1.33 -8.12 11.67
CA PHE A 84 -2.46 -7.40 12.25
C PHE A 84 -2.85 -8.00 13.59
N ASP A 85 -2.77 -7.18 14.65
CA ASP A 85 -3.29 -7.48 15.97
C ASP A 85 -4.63 -6.76 16.18
N ALA A 86 -5.72 -7.53 16.08
CA ALA A 86 -7.07 -7.01 16.25
C ALA A 86 -7.36 -6.53 17.68
N LYS A 87 -6.73 -7.13 18.69
CA LYS A 87 -6.96 -6.78 20.10
C LYS A 87 -6.24 -5.49 20.46
N GLY A 88 -5.02 -5.33 19.97
CA GLY A 88 -4.22 -4.11 20.15
C GLY A 88 -4.52 -3.00 19.13
N GLY A 89 -5.28 -3.29 18.07
CA GLY A 89 -5.53 -2.35 16.98
C GLY A 89 -4.26 -1.97 16.21
N LYS A 90 -3.30 -2.90 16.10
CA LYS A 90 -1.96 -2.63 15.56
C LYS A 90 -1.76 -3.32 14.22
N LEU A 91 -1.33 -2.55 13.21
CA LEU A 91 -0.80 -3.05 11.95
C LEU A 91 0.71 -2.83 11.93
N ILE A 92 1.48 -3.89 11.68
CA ILE A 92 2.95 -3.82 11.58
C ILE A 92 3.34 -4.34 10.20
N ILE A 93 4.20 -3.58 9.53
CA ILE A 93 4.69 -3.92 8.19
C ILE A 93 6.21 -3.97 8.26
N TYR A 94 6.77 -5.11 7.86
CA TYR A 94 8.19 -5.28 7.67
C TYR A 94 8.47 -5.42 6.18
N VAL A 95 9.47 -4.72 5.68
CA VAL A 95 9.90 -4.78 4.27
C VAL A 95 11.41 -4.97 4.26
N SER A 96 11.91 -5.93 3.50
CA SER A 96 13.34 -6.19 3.32
C SER A 96 13.65 -6.61 1.89
N THR A 97 14.93 -6.60 1.51
CA THR A 97 15.36 -7.26 0.28
C THR A 97 15.67 -8.72 0.57
N SER A 98 15.60 -9.59 -0.45
CA SER A 98 15.92 -11.01 -0.29
C SER A 98 17.39 -11.28 0.11
N GLY A 99 18.29 -10.29 -0.03
CA GLY A 99 19.68 -10.38 0.40
C GLY A 99 19.90 -10.23 1.91
N ASP A 100 18.88 -9.75 2.65
CA ASP A 100 18.97 -9.40 4.07
C ASP A 100 18.54 -10.53 5.01
N LEU A 101 18.00 -11.63 4.46
CA LEU A 101 17.76 -12.87 5.22
C LEU A 101 19.07 -13.67 5.29
N LYS A 102 19.92 -13.35 6.25
CA LYS A 102 21.04 -14.22 6.69
C LYS A 102 20.83 -14.69 8.11
#